data_AF-A0A315ZBI7-F1
#
_entry.id   AF-A0A315ZBI7-F1
#
_cell.length_a   1.000
_cell.length_b   1.000
_cell.length_c   1.000
_cell.angle_alpha   90.00
_cell.angle_beta   90.00
_cell.angle_gamma   90.00
#
_symmetry.space_group_name_H-M   'P 1'
#
loop_
_entity.id
_entity.type
_entity.pdbx_description
1 polymer ?
#
loop_
_entity_poly.entity_id
_entity_poly.type
_entity_poly.pdbx_seq_one_letter_code
_entity_poly.pdbx_strand_id
1 'polypeptide(L)'
;MRINIQGVNRKFHRINGKLYELFEILDEQGKVLRTIDIPLKVELRVNDLLEIIVGASILAVPTAFTEEVWTMGDELPWLNTLLLSGISLVFIACFVYYSSYKMQFKLFRKEFLFRILSTYILSVVIVGILLKIVNKCPWFLDFNLALKRTLIGAFPASLSATLTDQFGE
;
A
#
# COMPACT_ATOMS: atom_id res chain seq x y z
N MET A 1 40.81 15.80 3.38
CA MET A 1 40.07 16.96 2.84
C MET A 1 38.70 16.96 3.52
N ARG A 2 38.46 17.86 4.49
CA ARG A 2 37.14 17.99 5.14
C ARG A 2 36.27 18.84 4.22
N ILE A 3 35.27 18.23 3.59
CA ILE A 3 34.26 18.95 2.79
C ILE A 3 33.27 19.57 3.79
N ASN A 4 33.24 20.90 3.86
CA ASN A 4 32.38 21.65 4.77
C ASN A 4 31.11 22.06 4.01
N ILE A 5 29.94 21.59 4.46
CA ILE A 5 28.66 21.72 3.73
C ILE A 5 27.83 22.84 4.37
N GLN A 6 27.53 23.93 3.64
CA GLN A 6 26.79 25.09 4.18
C GLN A 6 25.26 25.04 3.94
N GLY A 7 24.76 24.26 2.98
CA GLY A 7 23.32 24.21 2.71
C GLY A 7 22.90 23.14 1.73
N VAL A 8 21.70 22.60 1.95
CA VAL A 8 21.03 21.61 1.08
C VAL A 8 19.78 22.27 0.51
N ASN A 9 19.76 22.48 -0.80
CA ASN A 9 18.56 22.98 -1.48
C ASN A 9 17.73 21.81 -2.00
N ARG A 10 16.41 21.87 -1.81
CA ARG A 10 15.47 20.81 -2.22
C ARG A 10 14.65 21.32 -3.40
N LYS A 11 14.76 20.64 -4.53
CA LYS A 11 13.90 20.90 -5.70
C LYS A 11 13.18 19.63 -6.11
N PHE A 12 12.00 19.79 -6.66
CA PHE A 12 11.25 18.70 -7.27
C PHE A 12 11.42 18.76 -8.78
N HIS A 13 11.77 17.62 -9.39
CA HIS A 13 11.84 17.52 -10.84
C HIS A 13 11.09 16.28 -11.31
N ARG A 14 10.33 16.41 -12.40
CA ARG A 14 9.65 15.27 -13.03
C ARG A 14 10.50 14.78 -14.19
N ILE A 15 10.99 13.54 -14.10
CA ILE A 15 11.73 12.87 -15.19
C ILE A 15 10.90 11.64 -15.60
N ASN A 16 10.52 11.54 -16.87
CA ASN A 16 9.68 10.44 -17.38
C ASN A 16 8.39 10.21 -16.56
N GLY A 17 7.77 11.31 -16.14
CA GLY A 17 6.57 11.33 -15.30
C GLY A 17 6.80 10.87 -13.85
N LYS A 18 8.01 10.45 -13.44
CA LYS A 18 8.32 10.09 -12.05
C LYS A 18 8.76 11.36 -11.32
N LEU A 19 8.30 11.54 -10.10
CA LEU A 19 8.73 12.66 -9.25
C LEU A 19 10.06 12.30 -8.60
N TYR A 20 11.04 13.19 -8.68
CA TYR A 20 12.33 13.04 -7.99
C TYR A 20 12.51 14.23 -7.03
N GLU A 21 12.95 13.93 -5.81
CA GLU A 21 13.47 14.95 -4.89
C GLU A 21 14.98 15.10 -5.16
N LEU A 22 15.37 16.29 -5.61
CA LEU A 22 16.75 16.66 -5.86
C LEU A 22 17.34 17.29 -4.59
N PHE A 23 18.35 16.65 -4.02
CA PHE A 23 19.18 17.26 -3.00
C PHE A 23 20.40 17.89 -3.67
N GLU A 24 20.38 19.21 -3.84
CA GLU A 24 21.53 19.97 -4.32
C GLU A 24 22.44 20.28 -3.12
N ILE A 25 23.62 19.65 -3.06
CA ILE A 25 24.66 19.97 -2.08
C ILE A 25 25.48 21.14 -2.65
N LEU A 26 25.45 22.28 -1.97
CA LEU A 26 26.12 23.52 -2.38
C LEU A 26 27.50 23.66 -1.70
N ASP A 27 28.49 24.15 -2.44
CA ASP A 27 29.78 24.62 -1.91
C ASP A 27 29.65 26.02 -1.28
N GLU A 28 30.66 26.49 -0.53
CA GLU A 28 30.70 27.84 0.09
C GLU A 28 30.55 28.98 -0.95
N GLN A 29 30.78 28.69 -2.23
CA GLN A 29 30.64 29.61 -3.37
C GLN A 29 29.27 29.52 -4.07
N GLY A 30 28.34 28.72 -3.54
CA GLY A 30 27.00 28.51 -4.13
C GLY A 30 26.99 27.62 -5.37
N LYS A 31 28.08 26.90 -5.66
CA LYS A 31 28.19 25.97 -6.80
C LYS A 31 27.66 24.59 -6.41
N VAL A 32 26.84 23.97 -7.26
CA VAL A 32 26.28 22.63 -7.05
C VAL A 32 27.41 21.59 -7.15
N LEU A 33 27.73 20.92 -6.04
CA LEU A 33 28.77 19.89 -6.00
C LEU A 33 28.23 18.53 -6.42
N ARG A 34 27.01 18.21 -5.99
CA ARG A 34 26.37 16.91 -6.25
C ARG A 34 24.86 17.04 -6.14
N THR A 35 24.17 16.44 -7.10
CA THR A 35 22.71 16.26 -7.07
C THR A 35 22.42 14.81 -6.75
N ILE A 36 21.58 14.55 -5.75
CA ILE A 36 21.07 13.22 -5.44
C ILE A 36 19.60 13.21 -5.81
N ASP A 37 19.22 12.31 -6.71
CA ASP A 37 17.86 12.17 -7.22
C ASP A 37 17.20 11.01 -6.48
N ILE A 38 16.26 11.29 -5.58
CA ILE A 38 15.50 10.25 -4.88
C ILE A 38 14.14 10.10 -5.56
N PRO A 39 13.83 8.95 -6.19
CA PRO A 39 12.51 8.73 -6.76
C PRO A 39 11.46 8.76 -5.66
N LEU A 40 10.41 9.55 -5.84
CA LEU A 40 9.26 9.60 -4.96
C LEU A 40 8.15 8.73 -5.57
N LYS A 41 7.88 7.56 -4.98
CA LYS A 41 6.78 6.65 -5.34
C LYS A 41 5.41 7.18 -4.85
N VAL A 42 5.12 8.43 -5.19
CA VAL A 42 3.91 9.14 -4.73
C VAL A 42 2.71 8.82 -5.62
N GLU A 43 2.91 8.75 -6.93
CA GLU A 43 1.85 8.51 -7.90
C GLU A 43 1.63 6.99 -8.07
N LEU A 44 0.38 6.56 -7.99
CA LEU A 44 0.03 5.14 -8.16
C LEU A 44 -0.01 4.79 -9.65
N ARG A 45 0.92 3.93 -10.07
CA ARG A 45 1.08 3.51 -11.47
C ARG A 45 0.55 2.11 -11.72
N VAL A 46 0.41 1.74 -13.00
CA VAL A 46 0.00 0.39 -13.40
C VAL A 46 0.96 -0.69 -12.89
N ASN A 47 2.27 -0.40 -12.85
CA ASN A 47 3.25 -1.33 -12.30
C ASN A 47 3.00 -1.57 -10.80
N ASP A 48 2.68 -0.51 -10.05
CA ASP A 48 2.32 -0.61 -8.63
C ASP A 48 1.05 -1.46 -8.44
N LEU A 49 0.06 -1.36 -9.34
CA LEU A 49 -1.12 -2.23 -9.31
C LEU A 49 -0.75 -3.71 -9.43
N LEU A 50 0.18 -4.05 -10.31
CA LEU A 50 0.64 -5.43 -10.48
C LEU A 50 1.39 -5.92 -9.23
N GLU A 51 2.24 -5.08 -8.63
CA GLU A 51 2.92 -5.38 -7.38
C GLU A 51 1.93 -5.61 -6.23
N ILE A 52 0.90 -4.78 -6.12
CA ILE A 52 -0.18 -4.94 -5.14
C ILE A 52 -0.94 -6.25 -5.38
N ILE A 53 -1.27 -6.60 -6.62
CA ILE A 53 -1.99 -7.84 -6.95
C ILE A 53 -1.16 -9.07 -6.60
N VAL A 54 0.11 -9.10 -7.00
CA VAL A 54 1.04 -10.18 -6.70
C VAL A 54 1.24 -10.29 -5.19
N GLY A 55 1.51 -9.17 -4.53
CA GLY A 55 1.70 -9.10 -3.08
C GLY A 55 0.47 -9.55 -2.30
N ALA A 56 -0.74 -9.12 -2.70
CA ALA A 56 -1.98 -9.56 -2.08
C ALA A 56 -2.16 -11.07 -2.19
N SER A 57 -1.85 -11.64 -3.36
CA SER A 57 -2.02 -13.06 -3.64
C SER A 57 -1.18 -13.96 -2.72
N ILE A 58 0.01 -13.52 -2.30
CA ILE A 58 0.92 -14.28 -1.43
C ILE A 58 0.21 -14.74 -0.14
N LEU A 59 -0.49 -13.82 0.54
CA LEU A 59 -1.24 -14.16 1.75
C LEU A 59 -2.72 -14.45 1.49
N ALA A 60 -3.30 -13.96 0.40
CA ALA A 60 -4.69 -14.26 0.07
C ALA A 60 -4.90 -15.75 -0.24
N VAL A 61 -3.99 -16.41 -0.95
CA VAL A 61 -4.12 -17.84 -1.29
C VAL A 61 -4.17 -18.74 -0.05
N PRO A 62 -3.17 -18.71 0.86
CA PRO A 62 -3.21 -19.56 2.03
C PRO A 62 -4.39 -19.19 2.95
N THR A 63 -4.72 -17.91 3.10
CA THR A 63 -5.78 -17.48 4.04
C THR A 63 -7.19 -17.73 3.52
N ALA A 64 -7.46 -17.47 2.24
CA ALA A 64 -8.77 -17.71 1.64
C ALA A 64 -9.14 -19.19 1.61
N PHE A 65 -8.14 -20.08 1.66
CA PHE A 65 -8.34 -21.53 1.56
C PHE A 65 -8.47 -22.23 2.92
N THR A 66 -8.42 -21.49 4.03
CA THR A 66 -8.57 -22.09 5.36
C THR A 66 -10.00 -22.02 5.88
N GLU A 67 -10.38 -23.03 6.66
CA GLU A 67 -11.69 -23.11 7.33
C GLU A 67 -11.88 -22.03 8.40
N GLU A 68 -10.79 -21.50 8.98
CA GLU A 68 -10.84 -20.44 9.98
C GLU A 68 -11.42 -19.15 9.40
N VAL A 69 -11.05 -18.76 8.17
CA VAL A 69 -11.61 -17.56 7.53
C VAL A 69 -13.09 -17.75 7.19
N TRP A 70 -13.49 -18.96 6.83
CA TRP A 70 -14.87 -19.26 6.46
C TRP A 70 -15.79 -19.28 7.68
N THR A 71 -15.32 -19.90 8.76
CA THR A 71 -16.00 -19.99 10.06
C THR A 71 -16.07 -18.62 10.73
N MET A 72 -14.96 -17.87 10.76
CA MET A 72 -14.95 -16.51 11.28
C MET A 72 -15.90 -15.58 10.50
N GLY A 73 -16.03 -15.76 9.19
CA GLY A 73 -17.00 -15.00 8.40
C GLY A 73 -18.46 -15.27 8.79
N ASP A 74 -18.77 -16.47 9.29
CA ASP A 74 -20.10 -16.85 9.74
C ASP A 74 -20.38 -16.37 11.17
N GLU A 75 -19.43 -16.60 12.07
CA GLU A 75 -19.59 -16.34 13.51
C GLU A 75 -19.41 -14.87 13.90
N LEU A 76 -18.54 -14.11 13.21
CA LEU A 76 -18.25 -12.74 13.65
C LEU A 76 -19.43 -11.78 13.39
N PRO A 77 -19.77 -10.94 14.39
CA PRO A 77 -20.70 -9.84 14.18
C PRO A 77 -20.05 -8.78 13.28
N TRP A 78 -20.89 -8.03 12.57
CA TRP A 78 -20.47 -7.00 11.63
C TRP A 78 -19.52 -5.95 12.22
N LEU A 79 -19.75 -5.56 13.48
CA LEU A 79 -18.90 -4.59 14.17
C LEU A 79 -17.45 -5.07 14.21
N ASN A 80 -17.21 -6.34 14.51
CA ASN A 80 -15.86 -6.90 14.63
C ASN A 80 -15.18 -6.99 13.25
N THR A 81 -15.92 -7.39 12.22
CA THR A 81 -15.41 -7.41 10.84
C THR A 81 -15.01 -6.02 10.34
N LEU A 82 -15.82 -5.01 10.66
CA LEU A 82 -15.52 -3.62 10.31
C LEU A 82 -14.33 -3.08 11.10
N LEU A 83 -14.21 -3.42 12.38
CA LEU A 83 -13.04 -3.07 13.19
C LEU A 83 -11.76 -3.72 12.64
N LEU A 84 -11.80 -4.98 12.22
CA LEU A 84 -10.66 -5.66 11.60
C LEU A 84 -10.25 -4.95 10.28
N SER A 85 -11.22 -4.54 9.49
CA SER A 85 -11.01 -3.75 8.26
C SER A 85 -10.47 -2.34 8.57
N GLY A 86 -10.91 -1.72 9.66
CA GLY A 86 -10.35 -0.46 10.14
C GLY A 86 -8.89 -0.60 10.57
N ILE A 87 -8.58 -1.66 11.31
CA ILE A 87 -7.21 -1.99 11.75
C ILE A 87 -6.31 -2.25 10.53
N SER A 88 -6.81 -2.95 9.51
CA SER A 88 -6.05 -3.16 8.26
C SER A 88 -5.66 -1.84 7.62
N LEU A 89 -6.61 -0.91 7.46
CA LEU A 89 -6.36 0.41 6.89
C LEU A 89 -5.36 1.22 7.72
N VAL A 90 -5.42 1.13 9.05
CA VAL A 90 -4.45 1.77 9.95
C VAL A 90 -3.06 1.20 9.73
N PHE A 91 -2.90 -0.12 9.61
CA PHE A 91 -1.60 -0.72 9.34
C PHE A 91 -1.03 -0.31 7.98
N ILE A 92 -1.86 -0.33 6.92
CA ILE A 92 -1.45 0.14 5.59
C ILE A 92 -1.01 1.61 5.66
N ALA A 93 -1.82 2.46 6.31
CA ALA A 93 -1.52 3.88 6.45
C ALA A 93 -0.22 4.12 7.21
N CYS A 94 0.00 3.42 8.33
CA CYS A 94 1.25 3.48 9.09
C CYS A 94 2.43 3.04 8.23
N PHE A 95 2.32 1.92 7.53
CA PHE A 95 3.42 1.38 6.73
C PHE A 95 3.79 2.31 5.57
N VAL A 96 2.81 2.78 4.79
CA VAL A 96 3.02 3.73 3.69
C VAL A 96 3.56 5.07 4.22
N TYR A 97 3.07 5.54 5.38
CA TYR A 97 3.54 6.79 5.98
C TYR A 97 5.02 6.73 6.35
N TYR A 98 5.44 5.65 7.03
CA TYR A 98 6.82 5.49 7.46
C TYR A 98 7.77 5.15 6.32
N SER A 99 7.30 4.44 5.30
CA SER A 99 8.12 4.00 4.17
C SER A 99 8.35 5.14 3.16
N SER A 100 7.30 5.78 2.63
CA SER A 100 7.45 6.70 1.48
C SER A 100 7.11 8.16 1.75
N TYR A 101 6.33 8.48 2.80
CA TYR A 101 5.78 9.86 2.98
C TYR A 101 6.36 10.66 4.15
N LYS A 102 7.31 10.10 4.92
CA LYS A 102 7.80 10.67 6.20
C LYS A 102 8.20 12.16 6.15
N MET A 103 8.85 12.63 5.08
CA MET A 103 9.25 14.05 4.92
C MET A 103 8.29 14.90 4.05
N GLN A 104 7.40 14.26 3.29
CA GLN A 104 6.68 14.86 2.16
C GLN A 104 5.14 14.84 2.32
N PHE A 105 4.64 14.31 3.45
CA PHE A 105 3.20 14.09 3.70
C PHE A 105 2.31 15.31 3.49
N LYS A 106 2.80 16.52 3.75
CA LYS A 106 1.99 17.75 3.60
C LYS A 106 1.66 18.06 2.13
N LEU A 107 2.52 17.69 1.18
CA LEU A 107 2.33 18.02 -0.23
C LEU A 107 1.38 17.05 -0.94
N PHE A 108 1.37 15.76 -0.55
CA PHE A 108 0.75 14.67 -1.33
C PHE A 108 -0.26 13.84 -0.53
N ARG A 109 -1.16 14.52 0.20
CA ARG A 109 -2.18 13.84 1.05
C ARG A 109 -3.21 13.06 0.24
N LYS A 110 -3.55 13.53 -0.96
CA LYS A 110 -4.58 12.90 -1.80
C LYS A 110 -4.07 11.58 -2.38
N GLU A 111 -2.83 11.59 -2.83
CA GLU A 111 -2.11 10.46 -3.41
C GLU A 111 -1.87 9.39 -2.35
N PHE A 112 -1.52 9.80 -1.13
CA PHE A 112 -1.42 8.91 0.03
C PHE A 112 -2.74 8.17 0.31
N LEU A 113 -3.85 8.90 0.40
CA LEU A 113 -5.16 8.30 0.66
C LEU A 113 -5.58 7.37 -0.49
N PHE A 114 -5.34 7.79 -1.74
CA PHE A 114 -5.66 7.00 -2.93
C PHE A 114 -4.87 5.68 -2.96
N ARG A 115 -3.59 5.69 -2.57
CA ARG A 115 -2.75 4.49 -2.46
C ARG A 115 -3.29 3.53 -1.40
N ILE A 116 -3.60 4.02 -0.19
CA ILE A 116 -4.18 3.18 0.88
C ILE A 116 -5.49 2.51 0.42
N LEU A 117 -6.40 3.31 -0.14
CA LEU A 117 -7.69 2.80 -0.60
C LEU A 117 -7.52 1.78 -1.73
N SER A 118 -6.66 2.09 -2.70
CA SER A 118 -6.42 1.21 -3.86
C SER A 118 -5.84 -0.13 -3.42
N THR A 119 -4.83 -0.13 -2.55
CA THR A 119 -4.21 -1.35 -2.01
C THR A 119 -5.23 -2.22 -1.27
N TYR A 120 -6.06 -1.60 -0.42
CA TYR A 120 -7.08 -2.33 0.32
C TYR A 120 -8.18 -2.89 -0.59
N ILE A 121 -8.74 -2.08 -1.50
CA ILE A 121 -9.79 -2.50 -2.43
C ILE A 121 -9.30 -3.63 -3.33
N LEU A 122 -8.09 -3.53 -3.88
CA LEU A 122 -7.51 -4.59 -4.70
C LEU A 122 -7.35 -5.89 -3.92
N SER A 123 -6.91 -5.79 -2.66
CA SER A 123 -6.79 -6.97 -1.79
C SER A 123 -8.15 -7.64 -1.54
N VAL A 124 -9.20 -6.86 -1.28
CA VAL A 124 -10.58 -7.35 -1.16
C VAL A 124 -11.03 -8.05 -2.45
N VAL A 125 -10.76 -7.45 -3.62
CA VAL A 125 -11.11 -8.04 -4.91
C VAL A 125 -10.40 -9.37 -5.13
N ILE A 126 -9.09 -9.45 -4.88
CA ILE A 126 -8.31 -10.68 -5.04
C ILE A 126 -8.82 -11.79 -4.13
N VAL A 127 -9.06 -11.50 -2.85
CA VAL A 127 -9.61 -12.47 -1.90
C VAL A 127 -11.01 -12.93 -2.33
N GLY A 128 -11.86 -12.00 -2.79
CA GLY A 128 -13.22 -12.33 -3.25
C GLY A 128 -13.22 -13.24 -4.48
N ILE A 129 -12.27 -13.03 -5.41
CA ILE A 129 -12.05 -13.90 -6.57
C ILE A 129 -11.63 -15.30 -6.10
N LEU A 130 -10.65 -15.39 -5.20
CA LEU A 130 -10.14 -16.68 -4.70
C LEU A 130 -11.21 -17.47 -3.93
N LEU A 131 -11.96 -16.81 -3.04
CA LEU A 131 -13.07 -17.45 -2.32
C LEU A 131 -14.19 -17.90 -3.26
N LYS A 132 -14.42 -17.17 -4.36
CA LYS A 132 -15.38 -17.57 -5.39
C LYS A 132 -14.91 -18.83 -6.13
N ILE A 133 -13.61 -18.92 -6.46
CA ILE A 133 -13.02 -20.10 -7.12
C ILE A 133 -13.16 -21.34 -6.24
N VAL A 134 -12.97 -21.23 -4.93
CA VAL A 134 -13.11 -22.35 -3.98
C VAL A 134 -14.57 -22.61 -3.57
N ASN A 135 -15.52 -21.91 -4.18
CA ASN A 135 -16.95 -22.06 -3.91
C ASN A 135 -17.34 -21.81 -2.43
N LYS A 136 -16.61 -20.90 -1.76
CA LYS A 136 -16.84 -20.50 -0.37
C LYS A 136 -17.35 -19.05 -0.23
N CYS A 137 -17.59 -18.37 -1.36
CA CYS A 137 -18.16 -17.03 -1.45
C CYS A 137 -19.55 -17.04 -2.12
N PRO A 138 -20.65 -17.23 -1.37
CA PRO A 138 -22.00 -17.33 -1.94
C PRO A 138 -22.60 -15.95 -2.25
N TRP A 139 -22.00 -15.20 -3.20
CA TRP A 139 -22.40 -13.82 -3.54
C TRP A 139 -23.90 -13.61 -3.79
N PHE A 140 -24.59 -14.61 -4.33
CA PHE A 140 -26.01 -14.52 -4.70
C PHE A 140 -26.98 -15.05 -3.64
N LEU A 141 -26.51 -15.95 -2.77
CA LEU A 141 -27.36 -16.57 -1.74
C LEU A 141 -27.28 -15.80 -0.42
N ASP A 142 -26.05 -15.43 -0.03
CA ASP A 142 -25.79 -14.66 1.18
C ASP A 142 -24.65 -13.67 0.94
N PHE A 143 -25.05 -12.47 0.50
CA PHE A 143 -24.14 -11.37 0.27
C PHE A 143 -23.43 -10.92 1.57
N ASN A 144 -24.10 -11.02 2.71
CA ASN A 144 -23.53 -10.59 3.98
C ASN A 144 -22.38 -11.51 4.39
N LEU A 145 -22.60 -12.82 4.31
CA LEU A 145 -21.57 -13.82 4.59
C LEU A 145 -20.40 -13.71 3.62
N ALA A 146 -20.68 -13.56 2.32
CA ALA A 146 -19.66 -13.38 1.29
C ALA A 146 -18.77 -12.16 1.55
N LEU A 147 -19.37 -11.02 1.92
CA LEU A 147 -18.65 -9.80 2.22
C LEU A 147 -17.80 -9.95 3.50
N LYS A 148 -18.33 -10.55 4.57
CA LYS A 148 -17.57 -10.78 5.80
C LYS A 148 -16.32 -11.64 5.57
N ARG A 149 -16.48 -12.79 4.89
CA ARG A 149 -15.34 -13.68 4.56
C ARG A 149 -14.28 -12.98 3.75
N THR A 150 -14.71 -12.16 2.79
CA THR A 150 -13.80 -11.39 1.94
C THR A 150 -13.03 -10.35 2.74
N LEU A 151 -13.71 -9.58 3.60
CA LEU A 151 -13.06 -8.55 4.44
C LEU A 151 -12.07 -9.15 5.45
N ILE A 152 -12.40 -10.30 6.04
CA ILE A 152 -11.51 -11.01 6.98
C ILE A 152 -10.25 -11.49 6.26
N GLY A 153 -10.39 -12.15 5.10
CA GLY A 153 -9.24 -12.57 4.30
C GLY A 153 -8.44 -11.39 3.70
N ALA A 154 -9.08 -10.25 3.47
CA ALA A 154 -8.42 -9.05 2.96
C ALA A 154 -7.44 -8.43 3.97
N PHE A 155 -7.62 -8.67 5.28
CA PHE A 155 -6.71 -8.18 6.31
C PHE A 155 -5.26 -8.65 6.05
N PRO A 156 -4.92 -9.95 6.09
CA PRO A 156 -3.56 -10.42 5.83
C PRO A 156 -3.13 -10.16 4.38
N ALA A 157 -4.02 -10.29 3.40
CA ALA A 157 -3.71 -10.02 2.00
C ALA A 157 -3.22 -8.57 1.78
N SER A 158 -3.92 -7.59 2.36
CA SER A 158 -3.57 -6.17 2.20
C SER A 158 -2.25 -5.77 2.86
N LEU A 159 -1.86 -6.45 3.95
CA LEU A 159 -0.54 -6.25 4.56
C LEU A 159 0.58 -6.72 3.62
N SER A 160 0.43 -7.92 3.04
CA SER A 160 1.39 -8.46 2.07
C SER A 160 1.48 -7.63 0.78
N ALA A 161 0.33 -7.13 0.31
CA ALA A 161 0.25 -6.22 -0.82
C ALA A 161 1.02 -4.92 -0.57
N THR A 162 0.83 -4.33 0.61
CA THR A 162 1.50 -3.08 1.00
C THR A 162 3.01 -3.27 1.15
N LEU A 163 3.45 -4.40 1.71
CA LEU A 163 4.88 -4.72 1.79
C LEU A 163 5.50 -4.77 0.40
N THR A 164 4.90 -5.54 -0.51
CA THR A 164 5.41 -5.74 -1.87
C THR A 164 5.46 -4.44 -2.66
N ASP A 165 4.43 -3.61 -2.56
CA ASP A 165 4.36 -2.28 -3.19
C ASP A 165 5.47 -1.33 -2.73
N GLN A 166 6.03 -1.49 -1.52
CA GLN A 166 7.15 -0.65 -1.08
C GLN A 166 8.53 -1.19 -1.47
N PHE A 167 8.66 -2.49 -1.78
CA PHE A 167 9.95 -3.11 -2.13
C PHE A 167 10.28 -3.05 -3.64
N GLY A 168 9.34 -2.72 -4.51
CA GLY A 168 9.54 -2.59 -5.96
C GLY A 168 10.30 -1.32 -6.39
N GLU A 169 11.47 -1.04 -5.78
CA GLU A 169 12.39 0.06 -6.15
C GLU A 169 13.71 -0.46 -6.75
#